data_AF-A0A0A8J232-F1
#
_entry.id   AF-A0A0A8J232-F1
#
_cell.length_a   1.000
_cell.length_b   1.000
_cell.length_c   1.000
_cell.angle_alpha   90.00
_cell.angle_beta   90.00
_cell.angle_gamma   90.00
#
_symmetry.space_group_name_H-M   'P 1'
#
loop_
_entity.id
_entity.type
_entity.pdbx_description
1 polymer ?
#
loop_
_entity_poly.entity_id
_entity_poly.type
_entity_poly.pdbx_seq_one_letter_code
_entity_poly.pdbx_strand_id
1 'polypeptide(L)'
;HFCIVGCGYKAYTWPVNKQGGTAPNQNAMGVDLSKQQPAETEAWYAPSMYNVVKQDGRDVNLVIKPDKECVVNSGLGSVRGARIAENRRSDKNGTQQQRLEEPMIWRYGTWQPTSWADALDLVARVTARVIDKDNENDLFVSMFDHGGSAGGYENTWGTGKLYFQSMKVKNCRIHNRPAYNSEVHSTRDMGVGELNYAYEDYGLTDTIFLIGANPLETQTNLFLNHMIPGIRKGAKVIIVDPRHTVTVNAVTVEGGKDNVLHLQINSGTDLALFNTLFTYIADQGWVDKDFIEKSTFRDGVAQPLDEAHPSALGSFEMAREECKMSLADGAKICGVSEDDIKKAAEWIAKPKDDGSRRKCVTAYEKGLIWGND
;
A
#
# COMPACT_ATOMS: atom_id res chain seq x y z
N HIS A 1 -7.21 8.28 5.14
CA HIS A 1 -6.84 8.08 6.57
C HIS A 1 -6.00 6.84 6.82
N PHE A 2 -6.23 5.73 6.12
CA PHE A 2 -5.61 4.44 6.44
C PHE A 2 -4.76 3.92 5.28
N CYS A 3 -5.05 2.73 4.75
CA CYS A 3 -4.29 2.03 3.72
C CYS A 3 -4.25 2.73 2.35
N ILE A 4 -3.35 2.23 1.49
CA ILE A 4 -3.05 2.71 0.14
C ILE A 4 -4.24 2.81 -0.81
N VAL A 5 -5.26 1.94 -0.67
CA VAL A 5 -6.37 1.83 -1.63
C VAL A 5 -7.10 3.16 -1.84
N GLY A 6 -7.18 4.02 -0.83
CA GLY A 6 -7.74 5.37 -1.02
C GLY A 6 -9.24 5.38 -1.37
N CYS A 7 -10.02 4.45 -0.83
CA CYS A 7 -11.46 4.35 -1.07
C CYS A 7 -12.20 5.68 -0.85
N GLY A 8 -13.16 5.99 -1.71
CA GLY A 8 -14.01 7.18 -1.62
C GLY A 8 -15.10 7.05 -0.56
N TYR A 9 -15.30 8.13 0.19
CA TYR A 9 -16.33 8.27 1.23
C TYR A 9 -16.97 9.65 1.14
N LYS A 10 -18.22 9.75 1.59
CA LYS A 10 -18.95 11.01 1.79
C LYS A 10 -19.15 11.24 3.28
N ALA A 11 -18.87 12.47 3.72
CA ALA A 11 -19.12 12.93 5.09
C ALA A 11 -20.37 13.82 5.09
N TYR A 12 -21.41 13.39 5.78
CA TYR A 12 -22.65 14.13 5.96
C TYR A 12 -22.68 14.69 7.38
N THR A 13 -22.90 16.00 7.49
CA THR A 13 -22.97 16.69 8.78
C THR A 13 -24.25 17.50 8.89
N TRP A 14 -24.90 17.47 10.07
CA TRP A 14 -26.08 18.28 10.34
C TRP A 14 -26.20 18.63 11.83
N PRO A 15 -26.94 19.70 12.21
CA PRO A 15 -27.08 20.10 13.60
C PRO A 15 -27.64 18.98 14.50
N VAL A 16 -27.12 18.88 15.73
CA VAL A 16 -27.52 17.82 16.69
C VAL A 16 -29.02 17.80 17.04
N ASN A 17 -29.70 18.94 16.93
CA ASN A 17 -31.13 19.09 17.19
C ASN A 17 -32.02 18.91 15.94
N LYS A 18 -31.44 18.44 14.83
CA LYS A 18 -32.16 18.11 13.60
C LYS A 18 -31.93 16.64 13.25
N GLN A 19 -32.91 16.03 12.62
CA GLN A 19 -32.82 14.68 12.06
C GLN A 19 -33.67 14.56 10.80
N GLY A 20 -33.32 13.61 9.93
CA GLY A 20 -34.18 13.20 8.83
C GLY A 20 -35.36 12.36 9.32
N GLY A 21 -36.33 12.14 8.43
CA GLY A 21 -37.46 11.24 8.64
C GLY A 21 -37.37 9.98 7.77
N THR A 22 -38.30 9.06 7.95
CA THR A 22 -38.33 7.79 7.21
C THR A 22 -38.87 7.93 5.79
N ALA A 23 -39.67 8.96 5.50
CA ALA A 23 -40.24 9.19 4.17
C ALA A 23 -39.17 9.63 3.15
N PRO A 24 -39.29 9.28 1.86
CA PRO A 24 -38.31 9.61 0.82
C PRO A 24 -37.90 11.08 0.75
N ASN A 25 -38.83 12.01 0.94
CA ASN A 25 -38.57 13.45 0.89
C ASN A 25 -38.03 14.04 2.21
N GLN A 26 -37.74 13.21 3.21
CA GLN A 26 -37.28 13.62 4.54
C GLN A 26 -35.88 13.10 4.89
N ASN A 27 -35.20 12.38 3.99
CA ASN A 27 -33.83 11.90 4.22
C ASN A 27 -32.93 12.13 3.00
N ALA A 28 -31.61 12.16 3.26
CA ALA A 28 -30.60 12.43 2.24
C ALA A 28 -30.47 11.33 1.18
N MET A 29 -31.07 10.15 1.40
CA MET A 29 -30.99 9.00 0.50
C MET A 29 -32.16 8.94 -0.48
N GLY A 30 -33.22 9.73 -0.28
CA GLY A 30 -34.35 9.79 -1.19
C GLY A 30 -35.22 8.51 -1.22
N VAL A 31 -35.18 7.68 -0.17
CA VAL A 31 -35.89 6.38 -0.13
C VAL A 31 -36.75 6.22 1.12
N ASP A 32 -37.65 5.23 1.11
CA ASP A 32 -38.50 4.87 2.25
C ASP A 32 -37.71 4.00 3.24
N LEU A 33 -37.21 4.62 4.32
CA LEU A 33 -36.41 3.97 5.36
C LEU A 33 -37.25 3.19 6.38
N SER A 34 -38.59 3.20 6.27
CA SER A 34 -39.45 2.34 7.11
C SER A 34 -39.45 0.88 6.65
N LYS A 35 -38.92 0.62 5.45
CA LYS A 35 -38.83 -0.72 4.85
C LYS A 35 -37.42 -1.29 5.00
N GLN A 36 -37.35 -2.61 5.12
CA GLN A 36 -36.09 -3.35 5.05
C GLN A 36 -35.41 -3.06 3.71
N GLN A 37 -34.11 -2.76 3.77
CA GLN A 37 -33.32 -2.46 2.59
C GLN A 37 -32.69 -3.74 2.00
N PRO A 38 -32.50 -3.80 0.66
CA PRO A 38 -31.84 -4.93 0.02
C PRO A 38 -30.33 -4.98 0.33
N ALA A 39 -29.68 -6.10 -0.03
CA ALA A 39 -28.23 -6.21 0.02
C ALA A 39 -27.55 -5.09 -0.79
N GLU A 40 -26.39 -4.63 -0.32
CA GLU A 40 -25.58 -3.58 -0.97
C GLU A 40 -26.34 -2.26 -1.19
N THR A 41 -27.34 -1.97 -0.35
CA THR A 41 -28.04 -0.68 -0.35
C THR A 41 -27.11 0.49 -0.01
N GLU A 42 -27.37 1.65 -0.60
CA GLU A 42 -26.74 2.91 -0.19
C GLU A 42 -27.46 3.57 0.99
N ALA A 43 -28.72 3.20 1.21
CA ALA A 43 -29.60 3.82 2.19
C ALA A 43 -29.43 3.21 3.59
N TRP A 44 -28.20 2.85 3.94
CA TRP A 44 -27.84 2.30 5.23
C TRP A 44 -26.41 2.70 5.61
N TYR A 45 -26.16 2.76 6.91
CA TYR A 45 -24.82 2.91 7.48
C TYR A 45 -24.74 2.17 8.81
N ALA A 46 -23.56 1.62 9.11
CA ALA A 46 -23.30 0.94 10.39
C ALA A 46 -23.16 1.97 11.53
N PRO A 47 -23.37 1.57 12.80
CA PRO A 47 -23.14 2.47 13.94
C PRO A 47 -21.74 3.10 13.96
N SER A 48 -20.70 2.36 13.57
CA SER A 48 -19.32 2.84 13.51
C SER A 48 -19.08 3.95 12.46
N MET A 49 -20.01 4.11 11.52
CA MET A 49 -20.02 5.18 10.52
C MET A 49 -20.69 6.46 11.03
N TYR A 50 -21.28 6.46 12.24
CA TYR A 50 -21.89 7.61 12.87
C TYR A 50 -21.09 8.11 14.07
N ASN A 51 -21.07 9.44 14.29
CA ASN A 51 -20.61 10.05 15.52
C ASN A 51 -21.20 11.47 15.69
N VAL A 52 -20.93 12.13 16.82
CA VAL A 52 -21.17 13.58 17.01
C VAL A 52 -19.82 14.27 17.20
N VAL A 53 -19.51 15.26 16.38
CA VAL A 53 -18.21 15.94 16.38
C VAL A 53 -18.38 17.45 16.46
N LYS A 54 -17.28 18.17 16.74
CA LYS A 54 -17.25 19.63 16.61
C LYS A 54 -17.02 20.04 15.16
N GLN A 55 -17.86 20.96 14.66
CA GLN A 55 -17.66 21.69 13.41
C GLN A 55 -17.98 23.17 13.68
N ASP A 56 -17.04 24.05 13.40
CA ASP A 56 -17.16 25.51 13.63
C ASP A 56 -17.65 25.84 15.06
N GLY A 57 -17.05 25.15 16.05
CA GLY A 57 -17.38 25.29 17.48
C GLY A 57 -18.69 24.63 17.93
N ARG A 58 -19.50 24.10 17.01
CA ARG A 58 -20.81 23.51 17.31
C ARG A 58 -20.76 21.98 17.25
N ASP A 59 -21.55 21.33 18.08
CA ASP A 59 -21.78 19.89 17.94
C ASP A 59 -22.65 19.63 16.70
N VAL A 60 -22.20 18.71 15.84
CA VAL A 60 -22.94 18.23 14.67
C VAL A 60 -22.95 16.71 14.66
N ASN A 61 -24.07 16.14 14.21
CA ASN A 61 -24.11 14.74 13.80
C ASN A 61 -23.18 14.57 12.59
N LEU A 62 -22.50 13.43 12.51
CA LEU A 62 -21.59 13.08 11.44
C LEU A 62 -21.87 11.65 11.00
N VAL A 63 -22.06 11.44 9.70
CA VAL A 63 -21.99 10.12 9.07
C VAL A 63 -20.90 10.12 8.02
N ILE A 64 -19.96 9.17 8.10
CA ILE A 64 -18.93 8.93 7.07
C ILE A 64 -19.20 7.57 6.46
N LYS A 65 -19.80 7.55 5.26
CA LYS A 65 -20.18 6.32 4.56
C LYS A 65 -19.43 6.18 3.23
N PRO A 66 -19.15 4.95 2.76
CA PRO A 66 -18.49 4.75 1.48
C PRO A 66 -19.36 5.28 0.33
N ASP A 67 -18.68 5.80 -0.69
CA ASP A 67 -19.30 6.34 -1.90
C ASP A 67 -19.45 5.27 -2.97
N LYS A 68 -20.67 5.08 -3.47
CA LYS A 68 -20.96 4.08 -4.51
C LYS A 68 -20.43 4.48 -5.88
N GLU A 69 -20.37 5.78 -6.14
CA GLU A 69 -19.89 6.33 -7.42
C GLU A 69 -18.36 6.36 -7.51
N CYS A 70 -17.66 6.06 -6.41
CA CYS A 70 -16.20 6.02 -6.43
C CYS A 70 -15.71 4.72 -7.07
N VAL A 71 -15.11 4.83 -8.27
CA VAL A 71 -14.57 3.70 -9.05
C VAL A 71 -13.53 2.85 -8.30
N VAL A 72 -12.90 3.40 -7.26
CA VAL A 72 -11.92 2.68 -6.44
C VAL A 72 -12.58 1.54 -5.67
N ASN A 73 -13.71 1.81 -5.01
CA ASN A 73 -14.33 0.88 -4.06
C ASN A 73 -15.78 0.53 -4.37
N SER A 74 -16.45 1.23 -5.29
CA SER A 74 -17.83 0.97 -5.71
C SER A 74 -18.81 0.80 -4.53
N GLY A 75 -18.64 1.63 -3.48
CA GLY A 75 -19.47 1.57 -2.27
C GLY A 75 -18.98 0.60 -1.19
N LEU A 76 -17.93 -0.19 -1.43
CA LEU A 76 -17.33 -1.03 -0.40
C LEU A 76 -16.64 -0.19 0.67
N GLY A 77 -16.76 -0.61 1.93
CA GLY A 77 -16.01 -0.06 3.05
C GLY A 77 -15.33 -1.15 3.86
N SER A 78 -13.99 -1.15 3.89
CA SER A 78 -13.25 -2.08 4.75
C SER A 78 -13.55 -1.83 6.23
N VAL A 79 -13.32 -2.83 7.09
CA VAL A 79 -13.49 -2.70 8.56
C VAL A 79 -12.74 -1.52 9.18
N ARG A 80 -11.67 -1.04 8.51
CA ARG A 80 -10.91 0.16 8.91
C ARG A 80 -11.60 1.45 8.46
N GLY A 81 -11.99 1.53 7.19
CA GLY A 81 -12.63 2.72 6.62
C GLY A 81 -14.06 2.95 7.12
N ALA A 82 -14.82 1.89 7.35
CA ALA A 82 -16.17 1.93 7.87
C ALA A 82 -16.29 2.43 9.32
N ARG A 83 -15.16 2.66 10.01
CA ARG A 83 -15.11 3.18 11.39
C ARG A 83 -14.40 4.54 11.49
N ILE A 84 -14.32 5.31 10.41
CA ILE A 84 -13.69 6.64 10.45
C ILE A 84 -14.45 7.56 11.42
N ALA A 85 -15.79 7.53 11.41
CA ALA A 85 -16.59 8.39 12.26
C ALA A 85 -16.43 8.05 13.75
N GLU A 86 -16.54 6.78 14.12
CA GLU A 86 -16.29 6.30 15.49
C GLU A 86 -14.88 6.64 15.99
N ASN A 87 -13.89 6.67 15.08
CA ASN A 87 -12.52 7.08 15.40
C ASN A 87 -12.29 8.60 15.39
N ARG A 88 -13.36 9.41 15.32
CA ARG A 88 -13.27 10.84 15.65
C ARG A 88 -13.46 11.05 17.13
N ARG A 89 -12.78 12.07 17.67
CA ARG A 89 -13.03 12.46 19.06
C ARG A 89 -14.41 13.06 19.20
N SER A 90 -15.11 12.62 20.23
CA SER A 90 -16.42 13.12 20.61
C SER A 90 -16.51 13.18 22.12
N ASP A 91 -16.77 14.37 22.67
CA ASP A 91 -17.08 14.53 24.08
C ASP A 91 -18.54 14.19 24.39
N LYS A 92 -19.39 14.13 23.34
CA LYS A 92 -20.80 13.70 23.46
C LYS A 92 -20.91 12.18 23.55
N ASN A 93 -20.15 11.47 22.72
CA ASN A 93 -20.19 10.01 22.64
C ASN A 93 -19.03 9.33 23.37
N GLY A 94 -18.07 10.09 23.93
CA GLY A 94 -16.93 9.56 24.68
C GLY A 94 -15.86 8.87 23.82
N THR A 95 -15.90 9.02 22.50
CA THR A 95 -14.93 8.37 21.59
C THR A 95 -13.60 9.12 21.55
N GLN A 96 -12.50 8.37 21.50
CA GLN A 96 -11.12 8.89 21.32
C GLN A 96 -10.70 10.01 22.29
N GLN A 97 -11.10 9.90 23.56
CA GLN A 97 -10.74 10.85 24.64
C GLN A 97 -9.23 10.90 24.93
N GLN A 98 -8.47 9.93 24.42
CA GLN A 98 -7.01 9.90 24.48
C GLN A 98 -6.29 10.85 23.50
N ARG A 99 -7.01 11.54 22.60
CA ARG A 99 -6.37 12.50 21.67
C ARG A 99 -5.75 13.65 22.45
N LEU A 100 -4.52 14.02 22.10
CA LEU A 100 -3.86 15.21 22.62
C LEU A 100 -4.64 16.47 22.22
N GLU A 101 -4.85 17.35 23.19
CA GLU A 101 -5.61 18.61 23.04
C GLU A 101 -4.74 19.84 23.22
N GLU A 102 -3.70 19.70 24.05
CA GLU A 102 -2.83 20.78 24.49
C GLU A 102 -1.36 20.35 24.35
N PRO A 103 -0.44 21.28 24.09
CA PRO A 103 0.98 21.03 24.24
C PRO A 103 1.32 20.58 25.66
N MET A 104 2.21 19.59 25.77
CA MET A 104 2.66 19.04 27.04
C MET A 104 4.17 19.27 27.19
N ILE A 105 4.62 19.73 28.37
CA ILE A 105 6.04 19.82 28.73
C ILE A 105 6.30 18.95 29.97
N TRP A 106 7.42 18.23 29.97
CA TRP A 106 7.91 17.54 31.16
C TRP A 106 8.54 18.55 32.13
N ARG A 107 7.86 18.81 33.26
CA ARG A 107 8.35 19.70 34.33
C ARG A 107 7.72 19.32 35.66
N TYR A 108 8.37 19.67 36.77
CA TYR A 108 7.89 19.35 38.12
C TYR A 108 7.66 17.84 38.35
N GLY A 109 8.41 16.99 37.66
CA GLY A 109 8.34 15.53 37.79
C GLY A 109 7.22 14.84 37.00
N THR A 110 6.48 15.54 36.14
CA THR A 110 5.40 14.96 35.33
C THR A 110 5.16 15.73 34.03
N TRP A 111 4.33 15.19 33.12
CA TRP A 111 3.83 15.93 31.96
C TRP A 111 2.79 16.94 32.40
N GLN A 112 2.96 18.20 32.00
CA GLN A 112 2.06 19.29 32.34
C GLN A 112 1.58 20.00 31.08
N PRO A 113 0.27 20.30 30.97
CA PRO A 113 -0.24 21.10 29.88
C PRO A 113 0.34 22.51 29.92
N THR A 114 0.47 23.13 28.75
CA THR A 114 0.91 24.50 28.60
C THR A 114 0.41 25.15 27.31
N SER A 115 0.71 26.43 27.14
CA SER A 115 0.41 27.16 25.91
C SER A 115 1.35 26.78 24.75
N TRP A 116 0.88 26.98 23.52
CA TRP A 116 1.72 26.86 22.33
C TRP A 116 2.96 27.74 22.37
N ALA A 117 2.85 28.96 22.90
CA ALA A 117 3.97 29.89 23.00
C ALA A 117 5.08 29.34 23.91
N ASP A 118 4.73 28.78 25.07
CA ASP A 118 5.68 28.16 26.01
C ASP A 118 6.34 26.91 25.42
N ALA A 119 5.53 26.00 24.85
CA ALA A 119 6.04 24.77 24.24
C ALA A 119 6.98 25.03 23.06
N LEU A 120 6.60 25.94 22.15
CA LEU A 120 7.41 26.26 20.98
C LEU A 120 8.67 27.06 21.34
N ASP A 121 8.60 27.97 22.32
CA ASP A 121 9.79 28.69 22.80
C ASP A 121 10.83 27.72 23.38
N LEU A 122 10.40 26.76 24.20
CA LEU A 122 11.30 25.75 24.76
C LEU A 122 11.94 24.89 23.67
N VAL A 123 11.13 24.34 22.75
CA VAL A 123 11.63 23.51 21.64
C VAL A 123 12.62 24.29 20.78
N ALA A 124 12.26 25.52 20.37
CA ALA A 124 13.12 26.34 19.53
C ALA A 124 14.45 26.68 20.21
N ARG A 125 14.43 27.07 21.50
CA ARG A 125 15.66 27.40 22.25
C ARG A 125 16.56 26.21 22.43
N VAL A 126 16.02 25.04 22.80
CA VAL A 126 16.84 23.83 23.00
C VAL A 126 17.41 23.37 21.66
N THR A 127 16.59 23.27 20.61
CA THR A 127 17.06 22.86 19.28
C THR A 127 18.14 23.82 18.77
N ALA A 128 17.91 25.13 18.81
CA ALA A 128 18.88 26.14 18.36
C ALA A 128 20.15 26.20 19.21
N ARG A 129 20.11 25.72 20.47
CA ARG A 129 21.28 25.60 21.33
C ARG A 129 22.11 24.36 21.04
N VAL A 130 21.46 23.27 20.61
CA VAL A 130 22.09 21.98 20.30
C VAL A 130 22.74 22.01 18.92
N ILE A 131 22.09 22.63 17.93
CA ILE A 131 22.64 22.74 16.58
C ILE A 131 23.51 24.00 16.45
N ASP A 132 24.58 23.89 15.67
CA ASP A 132 25.33 25.05 15.17
C ASP A 132 24.86 25.37 13.74
N LYS A 133 24.93 26.64 13.34
CA LYS A 133 24.57 27.07 11.96
C LYS A 133 25.41 26.36 10.89
N ASP A 134 26.61 25.92 11.24
CA ASP A 134 27.56 25.27 10.34
C ASP A 134 27.55 23.73 10.52
N ASN A 135 26.87 23.20 11.55
CA ASN A 135 26.75 21.76 11.81
C ASN A 135 25.47 21.39 12.58
N GLU A 136 24.54 20.75 11.88
CA GLU A 136 23.23 20.34 12.42
C GLU A 136 23.16 18.86 12.83
N ASN A 137 24.28 18.13 12.84
CA ASN A 137 24.27 16.66 13.02
C ASN A 137 23.76 16.19 14.39
N ASP A 138 23.72 17.07 15.39
CA ASP A 138 23.18 16.75 16.71
C ASP A 138 21.63 16.79 16.74
N LEU A 139 20.97 17.22 15.66
CA LEU A 139 19.53 17.10 15.50
C LEU A 139 19.15 15.79 14.81
N PHE A 140 18.29 15.01 15.48
CA PHE A 140 17.73 13.78 14.96
C PHE A 140 16.24 13.94 14.69
N VAL A 141 15.79 13.48 13.52
CA VAL A 141 14.38 13.59 13.10
C VAL A 141 13.83 12.23 12.71
N SER A 142 12.65 11.88 13.23
CA SER A 142 11.85 10.77 12.73
C SER A 142 10.52 11.33 12.25
N MET A 143 10.21 11.15 10.97
CA MET A 143 9.01 11.76 10.37
C MET A 143 8.29 10.84 9.39
N PHE A 144 7.03 11.15 9.15
CA PHE A 144 6.25 10.53 8.08
C PHE A 144 6.70 11.06 6.71
N ASP A 145 6.62 10.21 5.69
CA ASP A 145 6.77 10.54 4.27
C ASP A 145 5.57 10.06 3.44
N HIS A 146 4.57 9.46 4.11
CA HIS A 146 3.42 8.83 3.48
C HIS A 146 2.27 9.82 3.22
N GLY A 147 1.27 9.38 2.45
CA GLY A 147 0.02 10.10 2.22
C GLY A 147 -1.01 9.92 3.35
N GLY A 148 -2.25 10.39 3.13
CA GLY A 148 -3.37 10.09 4.04
C GLY A 148 -3.33 10.83 5.38
N SER A 149 -3.85 10.20 6.45
CA SER A 149 -3.92 10.86 7.78
C SER A 149 -2.53 11.01 8.37
N ALA A 150 -2.24 12.15 9.00
CA ALA A 150 -0.92 12.45 9.58
C ALA A 150 0.24 12.40 8.57
N GLY A 151 -0.08 12.58 7.28
CA GLY A 151 0.87 12.71 6.17
C GLY A 151 0.25 13.58 5.08
N GLY A 152 0.47 13.25 3.82
CA GLY A 152 -0.07 14.01 2.68
C GLY A 152 0.78 15.22 2.30
N TYR A 153 0.52 15.78 1.12
CA TYR A 153 1.38 16.78 0.47
C TYR A 153 1.66 18.00 1.36
N GLU A 154 0.64 18.51 2.04
CA GLU A 154 0.77 19.71 2.86
C GLU A 154 1.70 19.47 4.05
N ASN A 155 1.54 18.34 4.72
CA ASN A 155 2.31 18.00 5.91
C ASN A 155 3.76 17.60 5.56
N THR A 156 3.95 16.79 4.51
CA THR A 156 5.29 16.40 4.06
C THR A 156 6.05 17.59 3.48
N TRP A 157 5.36 18.51 2.82
CA TRP A 157 5.96 19.79 2.41
C TRP A 157 6.35 20.62 3.63
N GLY A 158 5.47 20.75 4.63
CA GLY A 158 5.76 21.50 5.85
C GLY A 158 7.01 21.00 6.60
N THR A 159 7.07 19.70 6.88
CA THR A 159 8.23 19.08 7.55
C THR A 159 9.47 19.08 6.66
N GLY A 160 9.35 18.75 5.38
CA GLY A 160 10.46 18.79 4.43
C GLY A 160 11.04 20.19 4.26
N LYS A 161 10.20 21.21 4.18
CA LYS A 161 10.65 22.61 4.09
C LYS A 161 11.36 23.07 5.37
N LEU A 162 10.92 22.61 6.54
CA LEU A 162 11.62 22.89 7.79
C LEU A 162 13.01 22.23 7.78
N TYR A 163 13.09 20.92 7.58
CA TYR A 163 14.33 20.17 7.82
C TYR A 163 15.32 20.13 6.63
N PHE A 164 14.86 20.37 5.40
CA PHE A 164 15.72 20.30 4.20
C PHE A 164 15.90 21.63 3.47
N GLN A 165 14.92 22.54 3.55
CA GLN A 165 15.06 23.88 2.96
C GLN A 165 15.65 24.86 3.98
N SER A 166 15.01 25.02 5.13
CA SER A 166 15.45 25.97 6.17
C SER A 166 16.71 25.46 6.89
N MET A 167 16.80 24.14 7.04
CA MET A 167 17.92 23.39 7.61
C MET A 167 18.54 22.47 6.55
N LYS A 168 19.56 21.69 6.91
CA LYS A 168 20.22 20.66 6.08
C LYS A 168 20.40 19.35 6.88
N VAL A 169 19.32 18.91 7.53
CA VAL A 169 19.34 17.75 8.43
C VAL A 169 19.69 16.47 7.66
N LYS A 170 20.79 15.82 8.05
CA LYS A 170 21.20 14.51 7.52
C LYS A 170 20.69 13.34 8.36
N ASN A 171 20.71 13.51 9.69
CA ASN A 171 20.34 12.46 10.65
C ASN A 171 18.81 12.38 10.80
N CYS A 172 18.14 12.07 9.69
CA CYS A 172 16.71 11.84 9.65
C CYS A 172 16.39 10.42 9.20
N ARG A 173 15.28 9.90 9.72
CA ARG A 173 14.71 8.61 9.35
C ARG A 173 13.25 8.78 9.01
N ILE A 174 12.72 7.77 8.34
CA ILE A 174 11.30 7.70 8.01
C ILE A 174 10.56 6.84 9.04
N HIS A 175 9.25 7.03 9.11
CA HIS A 175 8.36 6.34 10.06
C HIS A 175 8.49 4.81 10.07
N ASN A 176 8.78 4.18 8.93
CA ASN A 176 8.84 2.72 8.79
C ASN A 176 10.23 2.14 8.51
N ARG A 177 11.25 2.99 8.36
CA ARG A 177 12.63 2.57 8.05
C ARG A 177 13.66 3.46 8.72
N PRO A 178 14.80 2.92 9.17
CA PRO A 178 15.70 3.61 10.10
C PRO A 178 16.61 4.67 9.46
N ALA A 179 16.43 4.98 8.17
CA ALA A 179 17.19 5.99 7.44
C ALA A 179 16.28 6.77 6.49
N TYR A 180 16.83 7.80 5.84
CA TYR A 180 16.17 8.56 4.78
C TYR A 180 16.46 7.95 3.40
N ASN A 181 15.91 6.76 3.16
CA ASN A 181 16.09 5.98 1.93
C ASN A 181 14.74 5.68 1.24
N SER A 182 14.77 5.06 0.07
CA SER A 182 13.61 4.49 -0.61
C SER A 182 13.35 3.07 -0.13
N GLU A 183 12.09 2.63 -0.11
CA GLU A 183 11.77 1.20 0.09
C GLU A 183 12.19 0.35 -1.12
N VAL A 184 12.32 0.97 -2.29
CA VAL A 184 12.39 0.29 -3.58
C VAL A 184 13.44 0.93 -4.48
N HIS A 185 14.69 1.04 -4.00
CA HIS A 185 15.79 1.61 -4.79
C HIS A 185 15.94 0.92 -6.14
N SER A 186 16.00 -0.42 -6.16
CA SER A 186 16.28 -1.21 -7.37
C SER A 186 15.34 -0.90 -8.54
N THR A 187 14.01 -0.91 -8.33
CA THR A 187 13.06 -0.59 -9.42
C THR A 187 13.21 0.84 -9.93
N ARG A 188 13.53 1.80 -9.04
CA ARG A 188 13.72 3.21 -9.42
C ARG A 188 15.03 3.41 -10.18
N ASP A 189 16.11 2.76 -9.75
CA ASP A 189 17.40 2.81 -10.44
C ASP A 189 17.33 2.12 -11.81
N MET A 190 16.48 1.10 -11.96
CA MET A 190 16.11 0.50 -13.25
C MET A 190 15.22 1.41 -14.13
N GLY A 191 14.80 2.58 -13.64
CA GLY A 191 13.96 3.53 -14.37
C GLY A 191 12.45 3.24 -14.34
N VAL A 192 11.99 2.34 -13.47
CA VAL A 192 10.60 1.91 -13.35
C VAL A 192 10.03 2.34 -12.00
N GLY A 193 9.28 3.45 -11.97
CA GLY A 193 8.58 3.88 -10.77
C GLY A 193 7.59 2.82 -10.28
N GLU A 194 7.47 2.60 -8.97
CA GLU A 194 6.80 1.44 -8.39
C GLU A 194 5.26 1.42 -8.51
N LEU A 195 4.64 2.57 -8.80
CA LEU A 195 3.19 2.71 -9.02
C LEU A 195 2.91 3.03 -10.50
N ASN A 196 3.14 2.06 -11.38
CA ASN A 196 3.18 2.25 -12.85
C ASN A 196 1.99 1.67 -13.62
N TYR A 197 0.96 1.16 -12.94
CA TYR A 197 -0.25 0.59 -13.54
C TYR A 197 -1.52 1.06 -12.81
N ALA A 198 -2.68 0.77 -13.39
CA ALA A 198 -3.97 1.16 -12.84
C ALA A 198 -4.72 -0.03 -12.23
N TYR A 199 -5.65 0.21 -11.30
CA TYR A 199 -6.43 -0.88 -10.70
C TYR A 199 -7.27 -1.66 -11.71
N GLU A 200 -7.66 -1.03 -12.82
CA GLU A 200 -8.39 -1.69 -13.91
C GLU A 200 -7.58 -2.82 -14.57
N ASP A 201 -6.25 -2.80 -14.50
CA ASP A 201 -5.39 -3.83 -15.10
C ASP A 201 -5.63 -5.21 -14.48
N TYR A 202 -6.08 -5.29 -13.22
CA TYR A 202 -6.49 -6.56 -12.60
C TYR A 202 -7.70 -7.19 -13.30
N GLY A 203 -8.54 -6.39 -13.96
CA GLY A 203 -9.67 -6.86 -14.76
C GLY A 203 -9.30 -7.24 -16.19
N LEU A 204 -8.08 -6.96 -16.64
CA LEU A 204 -7.58 -7.13 -18.01
C LEU A 204 -6.45 -8.16 -18.14
N THR A 205 -5.83 -8.53 -17.03
CA THR A 205 -4.67 -9.41 -16.97
C THR A 205 -5.06 -10.89 -17.14
N ASP A 206 -4.13 -11.69 -17.69
CA ASP A 206 -4.26 -13.14 -17.74
C ASP A 206 -3.77 -13.78 -16.43
N THR A 207 -2.88 -13.10 -15.70
CA THR A 207 -2.29 -13.61 -14.47
C THR A 207 -2.03 -12.48 -13.47
N ILE A 208 -2.37 -12.74 -12.20
CA ILE A 208 -2.07 -11.90 -11.06
C ILE A 208 -0.94 -12.57 -10.28
N PHE A 209 0.22 -11.93 -10.21
CA PHE A 209 1.38 -12.43 -9.49
C PHE A 209 1.56 -11.64 -8.20
N LEU A 210 1.16 -12.23 -7.07
CA LEU A 210 1.19 -11.62 -5.74
C LEU A 210 2.45 -12.08 -4.99
N ILE A 211 3.29 -11.15 -4.56
CA ILE A 211 4.57 -11.43 -3.93
C ILE A 211 4.64 -10.76 -2.56
N GLY A 212 4.77 -11.55 -1.49
CA GLY A 212 4.87 -11.00 -0.13
C GLY A 212 3.68 -10.10 0.24
N ALA A 213 2.50 -10.38 -0.31
CA ALA A 213 1.31 -9.54 -0.23
C ALA A 213 0.09 -10.35 0.25
N ASN A 214 -0.69 -9.77 1.18
CA ASN A 214 -1.92 -10.37 1.70
C ASN A 214 -3.13 -9.44 1.46
N PRO A 215 -3.45 -9.14 0.17
CA PRO A 215 -4.32 -8.03 -0.21
C PRO A 215 -5.75 -8.11 0.30
N LEU A 216 -6.31 -9.28 0.64
CA LEU A 216 -7.61 -9.32 1.31
C LEU A 216 -7.58 -8.58 2.66
N GLU A 217 -6.50 -8.72 3.42
CA GLU A 217 -6.33 -8.05 4.70
C GLU A 217 -5.69 -6.66 4.55
N THR A 218 -4.72 -6.47 3.66
CA THR A 218 -3.89 -5.25 3.62
C THR A 218 -4.30 -4.23 2.55
N GLN A 219 -4.94 -4.68 1.47
CA GLN A 219 -5.45 -3.84 0.36
C GLN A 219 -6.91 -4.21 0.02
N THR A 220 -7.72 -4.43 1.06
CA THR A 220 -9.02 -5.14 0.99
C THR A 220 -9.91 -4.76 -0.18
N ASN A 221 -10.16 -3.48 -0.40
CA ASN A 221 -11.12 -3.07 -1.44
C ASN A 221 -10.48 -3.05 -2.84
N LEU A 222 -9.15 -2.97 -2.96
CA LEU A 222 -8.47 -3.25 -4.23
C LEU A 222 -8.68 -4.73 -4.60
N PHE A 223 -8.44 -5.61 -3.63
CA PHE A 223 -8.66 -7.05 -3.80
C PHE A 223 -10.11 -7.37 -4.19
N LEU A 224 -11.07 -6.92 -3.39
CA LEU A 224 -12.48 -7.26 -3.58
C LEU A 224 -13.10 -6.61 -4.83
N ASN A 225 -12.74 -5.37 -5.16
CA ASN A 225 -13.39 -4.63 -6.24
C ASN A 225 -12.71 -4.80 -7.60
N HIS A 226 -11.42 -5.17 -7.65
CA HIS A 226 -10.66 -5.25 -8.90
C HIS A 226 -10.02 -6.61 -9.14
N MET A 227 -9.36 -7.20 -8.13
CA MET A 227 -8.72 -8.52 -8.29
C MET A 227 -9.77 -9.64 -8.38
N ILE A 228 -10.75 -9.68 -7.48
CA ILE A 228 -11.79 -10.74 -7.48
C ILE A 228 -12.58 -10.78 -8.80
N PRO A 229 -13.04 -9.66 -9.39
CA PRO A 229 -13.66 -9.69 -10.71
C PRO A 229 -12.76 -10.25 -11.82
N GLY A 230 -11.46 -9.91 -11.80
CA GLY A 230 -10.48 -10.49 -12.74
C GLY A 230 -10.32 -12.00 -12.56
N ILE A 231 -10.21 -12.45 -11.31
CA ILE A 231 -10.10 -13.87 -10.93
C ILE A 231 -11.34 -14.65 -11.40
N ARG A 232 -12.54 -14.14 -11.14
CA ARG A 232 -13.80 -14.75 -11.60
C ARG A 232 -13.93 -14.81 -13.12
N LYS A 233 -13.25 -13.94 -13.85
CA LYS A 233 -13.14 -13.97 -15.33
C LYS A 233 -12.09 -14.95 -15.85
N GLY A 234 -11.39 -15.65 -14.96
CA GLY A 234 -10.42 -16.69 -15.31
C GLY A 234 -8.96 -16.25 -15.24
N ALA A 235 -8.64 -15.08 -14.66
CA ALA A 235 -7.26 -14.73 -14.39
C ALA A 235 -6.64 -15.73 -13.42
N LYS A 236 -5.47 -16.27 -13.77
CA LYS A 236 -4.71 -17.16 -12.90
C LYS A 236 -4.04 -16.37 -11.78
N VAL A 237 -3.86 -16.98 -10.62
CA VAL A 237 -3.23 -16.31 -9.46
C VAL A 237 -2.02 -17.11 -9.00
N ILE A 238 -0.87 -16.46 -8.97
CA ILE A 238 0.34 -16.98 -8.34
C ILE A 238 0.55 -16.19 -7.04
N ILE A 239 0.76 -16.89 -5.94
CA ILE A 239 1.03 -16.28 -4.63
C ILE A 239 2.37 -16.78 -4.14
N VAL A 240 3.31 -15.87 -3.90
CA VAL A 240 4.59 -16.12 -3.24
C VAL A 240 4.48 -15.61 -1.82
N ASP A 241 4.25 -16.52 -0.88
CA ASP A 241 4.12 -16.21 0.54
C ASP A 241 4.44 -17.49 1.33
N PRO A 242 5.41 -17.49 2.26
CA PRO A 242 5.69 -18.63 3.13
C PRO A 242 4.48 -19.08 3.96
N ARG A 243 3.49 -18.20 4.17
CA ARG A 243 2.28 -18.45 4.96
C ARG A 243 1.08 -18.69 4.07
N HIS A 244 0.26 -19.67 4.44
CA HIS A 244 -1.08 -19.82 3.87
C HIS A 244 -2.05 -18.80 4.50
N THR A 245 -2.35 -17.72 3.78
CA THR A 245 -3.15 -16.59 4.27
C THR A 245 -4.64 -16.71 3.93
N VAL A 246 -5.48 -15.83 4.48
CA VAL A 246 -6.88 -15.70 4.05
C VAL A 246 -7.00 -15.23 2.61
N THR A 247 -6.00 -14.52 2.07
CA THR A 247 -5.95 -14.22 0.63
C THR A 247 -5.84 -15.51 -0.18
N VAL A 248 -4.92 -16.42 0.18
CA VAL A 248 -4.77 -17.73 -0.51
C VAL A 248 -6.10 -18.49 -0.52
N ASN A 249 -6.78 -18.53 0.64
CA ASN A 249 -8.09 -19.15 0.73
C ASN A 249 -9.12 -18.46 -0.18
N ALA A 250 -9.22 -17.13 -0.14
CA ALA A 250 -10.21 -16.39 -0.91
C ALA A 250 -10.00 -16.54 -2.42
N VAL A 251 -8.76 -16.45 -2.92
CA VAL A 251 -8.51 -16.65 -4.36
C VAL A 251 -8.80 -18.09 -4.79
N THR A 252 -8.59 -19.07 -3.91
CA THR A 252 -8.90 -20.48 -4.19
C THR A 252 -10.41 -20.70 -4.30
N VAL A 253 -11.18 -20.07 -3.41
CA VAL A 253 -12.65 -20.11 -3.46
C VAL A 253 -13.19 -19.43 -4.72
N GLU A 254 -12.63 -18.27 -5.07
CA GLU A 254 -13.17 -17.41 -6.13
C GLU A 254 -12.68 -17.78 -7.55
N GLY A 255 -11.45 -18.27 -7.67
CA GLY A 255 -10.83 -18.66 -8.94
C GLY A 255 -10.82 -20.16 -9.22
N GLY A 256 -11.08 -20.98 -8.20
CA GLY A 256 -10.93 -22.43 -8.26
C GLY A 256 -9.47 -22.88 -8.08
N LYS A 257 -9.28 -24.06 -7.47
CA LYS A 257 -7.95 -24.60 -7.12
C LYS A 257 -6.99 -24.70 -8.30
N ASP A 258 -7.49 -25.00 -9.50
CA ASP A 258 -6.65 -25.19 -10.69
C ASP A 258 -6.08 -23.89 -11.25
N ASN A 259 -6.68 -22.74 -10.91
CA ASN A 259 -6.25 -21.40 -11.31
C ASN A 259 -5.42 -20.70 -10.22
N VAL A 260 -5.11 -21.39 -9.12
CA VAL A 260 -4.31 -20.84 -8.02
C VAL A 260 -3.05 -21.67 -7.83
N LEU A 261 -1.92 -20.98 -7.79
CA LEU A 261 -0.62 -21.55 -7.47
C LEU A 261 -0.04 -20.81 -6.27
N HIS A 262 -0.10 -21.43 -5.10
CA HIS A 262 0.54 -20.91 -3.90
C HIS A 262 1.95 -21.50 -3.80
N LEU A 263 2.94 -20.69 -4.15
CA LEU A 263 4.35 -20.98 -3.93
C LEU A 263 4.69 -20.67 -2.47
N GLN A 264 4.54 -21.68 -1.63
CA GLN A 264 4.83 -21.59 -0.20
C GLN A 264 6.34 -21.72 0.05
N ILE A 265 7.08 -20.71 -0.39
CA ILE A 265 8.55 -20.71 -0.33
C ILE A 265 9.08 -20.67 1.11
N ASN A 266 10.31 -21.10 1.30
CA ASN A 266 11.08 -20.81 2.50
C ASN A 266 11.24 -19.30 2.68
N SER A 267 11.17 -18.81 3.92
CA SER A 267 11.27 -17.38 4.20
C SER A 267 12.60 -16.80 3.69
N GLY A 268 12.52 -15.72 2.91
CA GLY A 268 13.71 -15.00 2.41
C GLY A 268 14.42 -15.68 1.23
N THR A 269 13.68 -16.42 0.41
CA THR A 269 14.21 -17.13 -0.77
C THR A 269 13.65 -16.62 -2.10
N ASP A 270 12.96 -15.49 -2.07
CA ASP A 270 12.31 -14.83 -3.21
C ASP A 270 13.28 -14.56 -4.37
N LEU A 271 14.49 -14.05 -4.08
CA LEU A 271 15.51 -13.81 -5.11
C LEU A 271 15.89 -15.09 -5.88
N ALA A 272 16.02 -16.23 -5.18
CA ALA A 272 16.29 -17.51 -5.83
C ALA A 272 15.13 -17.92 -6.74
N LEU A 273 13.89 -17.76 -6.28
CA LEU A 273 12.70 -18.01 -7.10
C LEU A 273 12.70 -17.15 -8.36
N PHE A 274 12.94 -15.84 -8.25
CA PHE A 274 12.91 -14.92 -9.39
C PHE A 274 14.06 -15.16 -10.37
N ASN A 275 15.27 -15.46 -9.88
CA ASN A 275 16.40 -15.85 -10.72
C ASN A 275 16.10 -17.11 -11.52
N THR A 276 15.49 -18.14 -10.89
CA THR A 276 15.06 -19.36 -11.59
C THR A 276 13.96 -19.09 -12.61
N LEU A 277 12.93 -18.31 -12.24
CA LEU A 277 11.85 -17.94 -13.16
C LEU A 277 12.38 -17.16 -14.36
N PHE A 278 13.24 -16.18 -14.12
CA PHE A 278 13.86 -15.37 -15.15
C PHE A 278 14.70 -16.21 -16.11
N THR A 279 15.59 -17.07 -15.56
CA THR A 279 16.41 -17.99 -16.34
C THR A 279 15.54 -18.87 -17.24
N TYR A 280 14.53 -19.53 -16.65
CA TYR A 280 13.66 -20.44 -17.39
C TYR A 280 12.84 -19.72 -18.47
N ILE A 281 12.20 -18.59 -18.15
CA ILE A 281 11.42 -17.79 -19.11
C ILE A 281 12.29 -17.33 -20.29
N ALA A 282 13.51 -16.87 -20.00
CA ALA A 282 14.42 -16.39 -21.02
C ALA A 282 14.96 -17.53 -21.90
N ASP A 283 15.23 -18.70 -21.33
CA ASP A 283 15.68 -19.90 -22.08
C ASP A 283 14.57 -20.45 -22.98
N GLN A 284 13.31 -20.36 -22.57
CA GLN A 284 12.16 -20.68 -23.42
C GLN A 284 11.89 -19.63 -24.51
N GLY A 285 12.54 -18.47 -24.44
CA GLY A 285 12.30 -17.34 -25.36
C GLY A 285 10.94 -16.67 -25.17
N TRP A 286 10.30 -16.84 -24.00
CA TRP A 286 9.00 -16.25 -23.66
C TRP A 286 9.16 -14.79 -23.21
N VAL A 287 9.80 -13.98 -24.05
CA VAL A 287 10.14 -12.59 -23.77
C VAL A 287 9.65 -11.67 -24.90
N ASP A 288 9.34 -10.44 -24.55
CA ASP A 288 8.96 -9.41 -25.52
C ASP A 288 10.24 -8.81 -26.13
N LYS A 289 10.72 -9.43 -27.21
CA LYS A 289 11.98 -9.05 -27.87
C LYS A 289 11.97 -7.62 -28.37
N ASP A 290 10.85 -7.19 -28.95
CA ASP A 290 10.67 -5.83 -29.46
C ASP A 290 10.77 -4.79 -28.34
N PHE A 291 10.17 -5.06 -27.18
CA PHE A 291 10.29 -4.20 -26.01
C PHE A 291 11.74 -4.15 -25.48
N ILE A 292 12.41 -5.30 -25.38
CA ILE A 292 13.82 -5.38 -24.95
C ILE A 292 14.74 -4.64 -25.94
N GLU A 293 14.43 -4.65 -27.22
CA GLU A 293 15.20 -3.91 -28.23
C GLU A 293 14.98 -2.39 -28.16
N LYS A 294 13.73 -1.97 -27.95
CA LYS A 294 13.35 -0.56 -28.10
C LYS A 294 13.39 0.23 -26.79
N SER A 295 13.28 -0.43 -25.65
CA SER A 295 12.95 0.21 -24.37
C SER A 295 13.82 -0.22 -23.19
N THR A 296 14.82 -1.07 -23.40
CA THR A 296 15.79 -1.43 -22.35
C THR A 296 17.21 -1.09 -22.76
N PHE A 297 18.11 -0.96 -21.79
CA PHE A 297 19.54 -0.81 -22.05
C PHE A 297 20.09 -2.03 -22.82
N ARG A 298 20.90 -1.79 -23.86
CA ARG A 298 21.22 -2.81 -24.86
C ARG A 298 22.51 -3.57 -24.59
N ASP A 299 23.56 -2.90 -24.13
CA ASP A 299 24.91 -3.48 -24.20
C ASP A 299 25.72 -3.27 -22.92
N GLY A 300 25.99 -4.37 -22.20
CA GLY A 300 26.96 -4.40 -21.10
C GLY A 300 26.44 -3.85 -19.78
N VAL A 301 27.35 -3.23 -19.01
CA VAL A 301 27.09 -2.67 -17.68
C VAL A 301 26.68 -1.20 -17.81
N ALA A 302 25.48 -0.86 -17.35
CA ALA A 302 25.00 0.51 -17.25
C ALA A 302 25.47 1.19 -15.95
N GLN A 303 25.42 0.46 -14.84
CA GLN A 303 25.90 0.90 -13.53
C GLN A 303 26.63 -0.26 -12.85
N PRO A 304 27.94 -0.14 -12.55
CA PRO A 304 28.66 -1.17 -11.84
C PRO A 304 28.22 -1.24 -10.37
N LEU A 305 28.48 -2.39 -9.75
CA LEU A 305 28.30 -2.58 -8.31
C LEU A 305 29.27 -1.68 -7.54
N ASP A 306 28.74 -0.95 -6.54
CA ASP A 306 29.51 -0.15 -5.59
C ASP A 306 28.77 -0.04 -4.23
N GLU A 307 29.25 0.81 -3.32
CA GLU A 307 28.62 0.98 -1.98
C GLU A 307 27.20 1.54 -2.06
N ALA A 308 26.89 2.36 -3.06
CA ALA A 308 25.55 2.94 -3.28
C ALA A 308 24.64 2.02 -4.11
N HIS A 309 25.23 1.13 -4.91
CA HIS A 309 24.55 0.21 -5.82
C HIS A 309 24.95 -1.23 -5.47
N PRO A 310 24.25 -1.90 -4.55
CA PRO A 310 24.61 -3.24 -4.09
C PRO A 310 24.41 -4.34 -5.15
N SER A 311 23.95 -3.98 -6.35
CA SER A 311 23.88 -4.83 -7.53
C SER A 311 24.18 -4.00 -8.78
N ALA A 312 24.77 -4.64 -9.80
CA ALA A 312 25.03 -3.98 -11.08
C ALA A 312 23.73 -3.87 -11.91
N LEU A 313 23.61 -2.79 -12.67
CA LEU A 313 22.58 -2.64 -13.71
C LEU A 313 23.23 -2.84 -15.08
N GLY A 314 22.50 -3.45 -16.01
CA GLY A 314 23.02 -3.72 -17.33
C GLY A 314 21.95 -4.18 -18.32
N SER A 315 22.40 -4.75 -19.43
CA SER A 315 21.53 -5.26 -20.47
C SER A 315 20.78 -6.52 -20.03
N PHE A 316 19.74 -6.88 -20.79
CA PHE A 316 19.00 -8.13 -20.59
C PHE A 316 19.92 -9.36 -20.62
N GLU A 317 20.87 -9.40 -21.55
CA GLU A 317 21.83 -10.49 -21.71
C GLU A 317 22.80 -10.58 -20.52
N MET A 318 23.28 -9.44 -20.02
CA MET A 318 24.10 -9.42 -18.79
C MET A 318 23.30 -9.95 -17.60
N ALA A 319 22.08 -9.46 -17.41
CA ALA A 319 21.22 -9.91 -16.32
C ALA A 319 20.97 -11.43 -16.41
N ARG A 320 20.77 -11.98 -17.61
CA ARG A 320 20.56 -13.43 -17.80
C ARG A 320 21.74 -14.27 -17.32
N GLU A 321 22.97 -13.83 -17.59
CA GLU A 321 24.16 -14.57 -17.16
C GLU A 321 24.38 -14.44 -15.65
N GLU A 322 24.22 -13.24 -15.08
CA GLU A 322 24.43 -12.98 -13.65
C GLU A 322 23.34 -13.63 -12.77
N CYS A 323 22.08 -13.61 -13.21
CA CYS A 323 20.94 -14.18 -12.48
C CYS A 323 20.74 -15.67 -12.75
N LYS A 324 21.65 -16.34 -13.48
CA LYS A 324 21.46 -17.71 -13.94
C LYS A 324 21.28 -18.68 -12.78
N MET A 325 20.12 -19.34 -12.73
CA MET A 325 19.83 -20.34 -11.71
C MET A 325 19.04 -21.52 -12.30
N SER A 326 19.49 -22.73 -12.00
CA SER A 326 18.81 -23.96 -12.45
C SER A 326 17.48 -24.15 -11.70
N LEU A 327 16.54 -24.88 -12.32
CA LEU A 327 15.29 -25.27 -11.68
C LEU A 327 15.53 -26.06 -10.39
N ALA A 328 16.48 -26.99 -10.42
CA ALA A 328 16.80 -27.83 -9.27
C ALA A 328 17.34 -27.01 -8.08
N ASP A 329 18.23 -26.05 -8.34
CA ASP A 329 18.78 -25.19 -7.29
C ASP A 329 17.70 -24.25 -6.73
N GLY A 330 16.91 -23.62 -7.60
CA GLY A 330 15.79 -22.77 -7.21
C GLY A 330 14.78 -23.51 -6.36
N ALA A 331 14.33 -24.68 -6.80
CA ALA A 331 13.40 -25.56 -6.09
C ALA A 331 13.94 -25.95 -4.71
N LYS A 332 15.22 -26.35 -4.63
CA LYS A 332 15.88 -26.72 -3.39
C LYS A 332 15.96 -25.56 -2.40
N ILE A 333 16.38 -24.37 -2.84
CA ILE A 333 16.51 -23.19 -1.97
C ILE A 333 15.12 -22.75 -1.49
N CYS A 334 14.18 -22.65 -2.41
CA CYS A 334 12.83 -22.17 -2.12
C CYS A 334 11.97 -23.19 -1.36
N GLY A 335 12.33 -24.48 -1.36
CA GLY A 335 11.51 -25.52 -0.73
C GLY A 335 10.19 -25.80 -1.46
N VAL A 336 10.12 -25.51 -2.76
CA VAL A 336 8.96 -25.80 -3.64
C VAL A 336 9.38 -26.76 -4.76
N SER A 337 8.41 -27.34 -5.47
CA SER A 337 8.72 -28.28 -6.56
C SER A 337 9.21 -27.56 -7.82
N GLU A 338 10.07 -28.22 -8.61
CA GLU A 338 10.45 -27.69 -9.94
C GLU A 338 9.23 -27.50 -10.84
N ASP A 339 8.24 -28.37 -10.73
CA ASP A 339 7.04 -28.32 -11.56
C ASP A 339 6.15 -27.14 -11.20
N ASP A 340 6.09 -26.74 -9.92
CA ASP A 340 5.41 -25.51 -9.51
C ASP A 340 6.14 -24.28 -10.04
N ILE A 341 7.48 -24.25 -10.03
CA ILE A 341 8.26 -23.14 -10.61
C ILE A 341 8.04 -23.07 -12.12
N LYS A 342 8.09 -24.19 -12.84
CA LYS A 342 7.79 -24.25 -14.28
C LYS A 342 6.37 -23.75 -14.54
N LYS A 343 5.38 -24.22 -13.78
CA LYS A 343 3.98 -23.81 -13.91
C LYS A 343 3.81 -22.32 -13.67
N ALA A 344 4.50 -21.74 -12.68
CA ALA A 344 4.52 -20.30 -12.46
C ALA A 344 5.10 -19.55 -13.66
N ALA A 345 6.25 -19.98 -14.20
CA ALA A 345 6.84 -19.40 -15.40
C ALA A 345 5.89 -19.47 -16.62
N GLU A 346 5.20 -20.59 -16.82
CA GLU A 346 4.20 -20.72 -17.89
C GLU A 346 3.04 -19.75 -17.71
N TRP A 347 2.56 -19.61 -16.47
CA TRP A 347 1.47 -18.70 -16.13
C TRP A 347 1.90 -17.24 -16.20
N ILE A 348 3.19 -16.92 -16.08
CA ILE A 348 3.68 -15.55 -16.24
C ILE A 348 3.84 -15.20 -17.72
N ALA A 349 4.49 -16.06 -18.51
CA ALA A 349 5.09 -15.62 -19.77
C ALA A 349 4.76 -16.48 -21.00
N LYS A 350 4.36 -17.75 -20.85
CA LYS A 350 4.13 -18.63 -22.01
C LYS A 350 3.07 -18.01 -22.95
N PRO A 351 3.41 -17.78 -24.23
CA PRO A 351 2.48 -17.23 -25.20
C PRO A 351 1.17 -18.03 -25.24
N LYS A 352 0.08 -17.34 -25.58
CA LYS A 352 -1.20 -18.01 -25.85
C LYS A 352 -1.09 -18.83 -27.15
N ASP A 353 -2.07 -19.69 -27.38
CA ASP A 353 -2.10 -20.56 -28.57
C ASP A 353 -2.11 -19.75 -29.89
N ASP A 354 -2.60 -18.51 -29.86
CA ASP A 354 -2.57 -17.57 -30.98
C ASP A 354 -1.23 -16.82 -31.15
N GLY A 355 -0.23 -17.12 -30.32
CA GLY A 355 1.08 -16.49 -30.30
C GLY A 355 1.13 -15.15 -29.59
N SER A 356 0.01 -14.62 -29.10
CA SER A 356 0.00 -13.36 -28.36
C SER A 356 0.67 -13.51 -26.98
N ARG A 357 1.33 -12.43 -26.54
CA ARG A 357 1.98 -12.40 -25.22
C ARG A 357 0.95 -12.49 -24.10
N ARG A 358 1.33 -13.14 -23.00
CA ARG A 358 0.52 -13.16 -21.78
C ARG A 358 0.63 -11.84 -21.03
N LYS A 359 -0.47 -11.35 -20.49
CA LYS A 359 -0.52 -10.18 -19.61
C LYS A 359 -0.40 -10.66 -18.17
N CYS A 360 0.58 -10.15 -17.45
CA CYS A 360 0.80 -10.45 -16.04
C CYS A 360 0.88 -9.13 -15.26
N VAL A 361 0.06 -8.99 -14.23
CA VAL A 361 0.18 -7.89 -13.26
C VAL A 361 0.98 -8.44 -12.08
N THR A 362 2.15 -7.84 -11.83
CA THR A 362 2.99 -8.16 -10.69
C THR A 362 2.73 -7.16 -9.57
N ALA A 363 2.32 -7.66 -8.42
CA ALA A 363 2.09 -6.87 -7.23
C ALA A 363 2.93 -7.44 -6.09
N TYR A 364 3.79 -6.60 -5.52
CA TYR A 364 4.62 -6.95 -4.38
C TYR A 364 4.43 -5.95 -3.24
N GLU A 365 4.59 -6.41 -2.01
CA GLU A 365 4.51 -5.58 -0.80
C GLU A 365 5.55 -6.05 0.23
N LYS A 366 5.29 -5.82 1.52
CA LYS A 366 6.25 -5.92 2.62
C LYS A 366 6.88 -7.30 2.85
N GLY A 367 6.31 -8.38 2.34
CA GLY A 367 7.00 -9.68 2.39
C GLY A 367 8.26 -9.72 1.52
N LEU A 368 8.31 -8.94 0.44
CA LEU A 368 9.51 -8.72 -0.37
C LEU A 368 10.31 -7.53 0.15
N ILE A 369 9.66 -6.37 0.30
CA ILE A 369 10.33 -5.10 0.64
C ILE A 369 11.10 -5.18 1.99
N TRP A 370 10.55 -5.89 2.99
CA TRP A 370 11.22 -6.17 4.26
C TRP A 370 11.77 -7.60 4.36
N GLY A 371 11.82 -8.29 3.23
CA GLY A 371 12.34 -9.63 3.07
C GLY A 371 13.86 -9.66 3.01
N ASN A 372 14.38 -10.79 2.52
CA ASN A 372 15.79 -11.00 2.26
C ASN A 372 16.00 -10.90 0.75
N ASP A 373 16.17 -9.67 0.28
CA ASP A 373 16.45 -9.32 -1.12
C ASP A 373 17.96 -9.21 -1.37
#